data_AF-F0RML6-F1
#
_entry.id   AF-F0RML6-F1
#
_cell.length_a   1.000
_cell.length_b   1.000
_cell.length_c   1.000
_cell.angle_alpha   90.00
_cell.angle_beta   90.00
_cell.angle_gamma   90.00
#
_symmetry.space_group_name_H-M   'P 1'
#
loop_
_entity.id
_entity.type
_entity.pdbx_description
1 polymer ?
#
loop_
_entity_poly.entity_id
_entity_poly.type
_entity_poly.pdbx_seq_one_letter_code
_entity_poly.pdbx_strand_id
1 'polypeptide(L)'
;MTALPGQGQVAEEGRRVQSPAAQTMTATQAMMAAQPAARPRWADDVLWRRRALRLLGVWALLSVVLVGLRVSTAAIRPELRDAQTTQAELVKQRDALSLEVQSLGSANRISAWAEEAGMLRFADSLKRSAELSGVEAPTPPAPPPPLKLRWQWGPGPATPEDSSPEKLVSP
;
A
#
# COMPACT_ATOMS: atom_id res chain seq x y z
N MET A 1 -30.45 11.99 108.38
CA MET A 1 -28.98 11.98 108.60
C MET A 1 -28.35 12.37 107.27
N THR A 2 -28.39 13.63 106.83
CA THR A 2 -27.78 14.86 107.37
C THR A 2 -26.24 14.78 107.42
N ALA A 3 -25.58 15.25 106.36
CA ALA A 3 -24.30 15.94 106.41
C ALA A 3 -24.12 16.78 105.12
N LEU A 4 -23.76 18.04 105.33
CA LEU A 4 -23.59 19.17 104.39
C LEU A 4 -22.11 19.25 103.88
N PRO A 5 -21.70 20.25 103.08
CA PRO A 5 -20.89 20.10 101.87
C PRO A 5 -19.40 20.50 102.03
N GLY A 6 -18.57 20.05 101.08
CA GLY A 6 -17.16 20.42 100.93
C GLY A 6 -16.90 21.17 99.63
N GLN A 7 -16.38 22.39 99.77
CA GLN A 7 -16.00 23.36 98.74
C GLN A 7 -15.03 22.84 97.66
N GLY A 8 -15.27 23.29 96.43
CA GLY A 8 -14.36 24.10 95.61
C GLY A 8 -12.91 23.66 95.43
N GLN A 9 -12.58 23.19 94.22
CA GLN A 9 -11.29 23.54 93.62
C GLN A 9 -11.46 23.95 92.16
N VAL A 10 -10.94 25.15 91.94
CA VAL A 10 -10.85 25.91 90.70
C VAL A 10 -9.90 25.17 89.77
N ALA A 11 -10.36 24.91 88.55
CA ALA A 11 -9.51 24.43 87.46
C ALA A 11 -8.52 25.54 87.08
N GLU A 12 -7.31 25.49 87.62
CA GLU A 12 -6.21 26.31 87.15
C GLU A 12 -5.70 25.80 85.80
N GLU A 13 -6.18 26.48 84.78
CA GLU A 13 -5.72 26.45 83.41
C GLU A 13 -4.30 27.03 83.33
N GLY A 14 -3.31 26.19 83.67
CA GLY A 14 -1.89 26.47 83.51
C GLY A 14 -1.48 26.46 82.04
N ARG A 15 -1.83 27.53 81.32
CA ARG A 15 -1.32 27.91 80.00
C ARG A 15 0.21 28.00 80.05
N ARG A 16 0.89 26.86 79.82
CA ARG A 16 2.34 26.84 79.59
C ARG A 16 2.63 27.64 78.33
N VAL A 17 3.20 28.82 78.53
CA VAL A 17 3.80 29.64 77.48
C VAL A 17 4.89 28.80 76.83
N GLN A 18 4.57 28.18 75.70
CA GLN A 18 5.57 27.51 74.86
C GLN A 18 6.49 28.60 74.32
N SER A 19 7.72 28.66 74.83
CA SER A 19 8.75 29.58 74.34
C SER A 19 9.06 29.29 72.86
N PRO A 20 8.97 30.29 71.96
CA PRO A 20 9.24 30.10 70.53
C PRO A 20 10.71 29.78 70.20
N ALA A 21 11.63 29.95 71.15
CA ALA A 21 13.06 29.71 70.95
C ALA A 21 13.44 28.21 70.90
N ALA A 22 12.61 27.30 71.46
CA ALA A 22 12.88 25.87 71.43
C ALA A 22 12.39 25.18 70.12
N GLN A 23 11.52 25.85 69.35
CA GLN A 23 10.96 25.29 68.11
C GLN A 23 11.83 25.56 66.87
N THR A 24 12.66 26.61 66.88
CA THR A 24 13.54 26.93 65.75
C THR A 24 14.74 25.98 65.65
N MET A 25 15.24 25.47 66.79
CA MET A 25 16.33 24.50 66.78
C MET A 25 15.90 23.12 66.28
N THR A 26 14.71 22.65 66.63
CA THR A 26 14.20 21.36 66.15
C THR A 26 13.80 21.39 64.68
N ALA A 27 13.27 22.51 64.17
CA ALA A 27 12.98 22.66 62.74
C ALA A 27 14.25 22.64 61.87
N THR A 28 15.31 23.31 62.34
CA THR A 28 16.60 23.32 61.63
C THR A 28 17.27 21.95 61.70
N GLN A 29 17.16 21.26 62.83
CA GLN A 29 17.71 19.91 63.03
C GLN A 29 16.95 18.85 62.23
N ALA A 30 15.62 18.96 62.11
CA ALA A 30 14.82 18.10 61.24
C ALA A 30 15.11 18.34 59.75
N MET A 31 15.39 19.59 59.36
CA MET A 31 15.78 19.93 57.98
C MET A 31 17.18 19.42 57.61
N MET A 32 18.12 19.37 58.56
CA MET A 32 19.43 18.71 58.35
C MET A 32 19.34 17.17 58.38
N ALA A 33 18.43 16.59 59.17
CA ALA A 33 18.21 15.14 59.21
C ALA A 33 17.48 14.61 57.97
N ALA A 34 16.76 15.46 57.24
CA ALA A 34 16.09 15.14 55.99
C ALA A 34 17.00 15.33 54.75
N GLN A 35 18.31 15.21 54.92
CA GLN A 35 19.23 15.20 53.78
C GLN A 35 19.00 13.91 52.99
N PRO A 36 18.46 13.95 51.76
CA PRO A 36 18.14 12.74 51.02
C PRO A 36 19.44 11.97 50.82
N ALA A 37 19.47 10.71 51.29
CA ALA A 37 20.60 9.81 51.13
C ALA A 37 21.10 9.90 49.69
N ALA A 38 22.33 10.40 49.50
CA ALA A 38 22.87 10.70 48.20
C ALA A 38 22.79 9.44 47.33
N ARG A 39 21.97 9.49 46.27
CA ARG A 39 21.86 8.36 45.36
C ARG A 39 23.25 8.07 44.77
N PRO A 40 23.64 6.80 44.66
CA PRO A 40 24.90 6.45 44.04
C PRO A 40 24.91 6.96 42.60
N ARG A 41 25.89 7.83 42.27
CA ARG A 41 26.03 8.45 40.94
C ARG A 41 26.09 7.41 39.79
N TRP A 42 26.54 6.19 40.06
CA TRP A 42 26.61 5.09 39.10
C TRP A 42 25.23 4.51 38.71
N ALA A 43 24.20 4.68 39.54
CA ALA A 43 22.85 4.23 39.19
C ALA A 43 22.26 5.10 38.07
N ASP A 44 22.64 6.37 38.01
CA ASP A 44 22.25 7.28 36.93
C ASP A 44 22.97 6.90 35.63
N ASP A 45 24.24 6.49 35.69
CA ASP A 45 25.01 6.09 34.50
C ASP A 45 24.38 4.92 33.73
N VAL A 46 23.84 3.92 34.43
CA VAL A 46 23.20 2.76 33.81
C VAL A 46 21.92 3.18 33.07
N LEU A 47 21.11 4.06 33.67
CA LEU A 47 19.89 4.59 33.06
C LEU A 47 20.19 5.46 31.84
N TRP A 48 21.20 6.32 31.93
CA TRP A 48 21.66 7.16 30.83
C TRP A 48 22.22 6.35 29.67
N ARG A 49 23.06 5.34 29.95
CA ARG A 49 23.58 4.42 28.94
C ARG A 49 22.46 3.65 28.23
N ARG A 50 21.49 3.13 28.98
CA ARG A 50 20.35 2.42 28.40
C ARG A 50 19.51 3.33 27.50
N ARG A 51 19.30 4.58 27.91
CA ARG A 51 18.56 5.57 27.11
C ARG A 51 19.32 5.98 25.86
N ALA A 52 20.63 6.17 25.97
CA ALA A 52 21.51 6.48 24.84
C ALA A 52 21.51 5.35 23.81
N LEU A 53 21.66 4.09 24.23
CA LEU A 53 21.62 2.92 23.33
C LEU A 53 20.26 2.79 22.63
N ARG A 54 19.15 3.04 23.33
CA ARG A 54 17.81 3.04 22.72
C ARG A 54 17.69 4.12 21.64
N LEU A 55 18.11 5.34 21.94
CA LEU A 55 18.06 6.45 20.98
C LEU A 55 18.96 6.17 19.78
N LEU A 56 20.17 5.64 20.01
CA LEU A 56 21.10 5.27 18.95
C LEU A 56 20.51 4.16 18.06
N GLY A 57 19.90 3.13 18.65
CA GLY A 57 19.23 2.07 17.91
C GLY A 57 18.06 2.58 17.07
N VAL A 58 17.25 3.50 17.61
CA VAL A 58 16.17 4.15 16.86
C VAL A 58 16.71 4.95 15.68
N TRP A 59 17.77 5.74 15.89
CA TRP A 59 18.39 6.51 14.82
C TRP A 59 19.02 5.61 13.75
N ALA A 60 19.72 4.55 14.15
CA ALA A 60 20.28 3.58 13.22
C ALA A 60 19.18 2.90 12.39
N LEU A 61 18.09 2.48 13.02
CA LEU A 61 16.94 1.90 12.34
C LEU A 61 16.30 2.90 11.37
N LEU A 62 16.12 4.16 11.78
CA LEU A 62 15.60 5.22 10.93
C LEU A 62 16.49 5.46 9.70
N SER A 63 17.82 5.47 9.90
CA SER A 63 18.78 5.60 8.81
C SER A 63 18.72 4.43 7.83
N VAL A 64 18.61 3.19 8.32
CA VAL A 64 18.48 2.00 7.47
C VAL A 64 17.20 2.05 6.66
N VAL A 65 16.07 2.41 7.27
CA VAL A 65 14.78 2.58 6.57
C VAL A 65 14.89 3.65 5.49
N LEU A 66 15.50 4.80 5.79
CA LEU A 66 15.64 5.90 4.85
C LEU A 66 16.53 5.53 3.66
N VAL A 67 17.65 4.84 3.90
CA VAL A 67 18.54 4.35 2.84
C VAL A 67 17.85 3.26 2.02
N GLY A 68 17.16 2.31 2.66
CA GLY A 68 16.39 1.27 1.98
C GLY A 68 15.32 1.85 1.05
N LEU A 69 14.58 2.86 1.52
CA LEU A 69 13.59 3.57 0.71
C LEU A 69 14.23 4.34 -0.46
N ARG A 70 15.43 4.91 -0.24
CA ARG A 70 16.15 5.60 -1.30
C ARG A 70 16.67 4.65 -2.37
N VAL A 71 17.13 3.46 -2.00
CA VAL A 71 17.58 2.44 -2.94
C VAL A 71 16.38 1.86 -3.71
N SER A 72 15.26 1.58 -3.05
CA SER A 72 14.06 1.07 -3.73
C SER A 72 13.50 2.08 -4.73
N THR A 73 13.49 3.37 -4.39
CA THR A 73 13.05 4.43 -5.30
C THR A 73 14.04 4.72 -6.43
N ALA A 74 15.33 4.43 -6.26
CA ALA A 74 16.33 4.56 -7.32
C ALA A 74 16.08 3.55 -8.46
N ALA A 75 15.55 2.36 -8.16
CA ALA A 75 15.26 1.31 -9.14
C ALA A 75 14.03 1.61 -10.02
N ILE A 76 13.12 2.47 -9.56
CA ILE A 76 11.88 2.80 -10.30
C ILE A 76 12.18 3.58 -11.58
N ARG A 77 13.16 4.50 -11.54
CA ARG A 77 13.51 5.34 -12.70
C ARG A 77 14.04 4.57 -13.92
N PRO A 78 14.99 3.62 -13.78
CA PRO A 78 15.44 2.82 -14.92
C PRO A 78 14.32 1.92 -15.46
N GLU A 79 13.51 1.31 -14.59
CA GLU A 79 12.39 0.44 -15.03
C GLU A 79 11.37 1.21 -15.89
N LEU A 80 11.03 2.44 -15.51
CA LEU A 80 10.20 3.33 -16.32
C LEU A 80 10.84 3.69 -17.67
N ARG A 81 12.16 3.87 -17.71
CA ARG A 81 12.87 4.11 -18.98
C ARG A 81 12.85 2.88 -19.86
N ASP A 82 13.14 1.71 -19.30
CA ASP A 82 13.11 0.45 -20.04
C ASP A 82 11.71 0.21 -20.61
N ALA A 83 10.66 0.38 -19.82
CA ALA A 83 9.28 0.29 -20.29
C ALA A 83 8.94 1.29 -21.41
N GLN A 84 9.46 2.52 -21.35
CA GLN A 84 9.28 3.50 -22.43
C GLN A 84 10.02 3.08 -23.71
N THR A 85 11.23 2.53 -23.57
CA THR A 85 12.00 2.07 -24.73
C THR A 85 11.33 0.88 -25.42
N THR A 86 10.80 -0.07 -24.65
CA THR A 86 10.09 -1.22 -25.22
C THR A 86 8.79 -0.79 -25.90
N GLN A 87 8.05 0.15 -25.30
CA GLN A 87 6.86 0.72 -25.93
C GLN A 87 7.18 1.42 -27.25
N ALA A 88 8.24 2.24 -27.28
CA ALA A 88 8.66 2.91 -28.51
C ALA A 88 9.06 1.91 -29.61
N GLU A 89 9.72 0.82 -29.25
CA GLU A 89 10.10 -0.23 -30.19
C GLU A 89 8.89 -0.99 -30.75
N LEU A 90 7.94 -1.35 -29.89
CA LEU A 90 6.68 -1.98 -30.32
C LEU A 90 5.86 -1.08 -31.25
N VAL A 91 5.83 0.22 -31.00
CA VAL A 91 5.16 1.19 -31.89
C VAL A 91 5.84 1.22 -33.26
N LYS A 92 7.17 1.24 -33.32
CA LYS A 92 7.89 1.17 -34.61
C LYS A 92 7.59 -0.10 -35.38
N GLN A 93 7.58 -1.25 -34.69
CA GLN A 93 7.26 -2.54 -35.32
C GLN A 93 5.83 -2.56 -35.85
N ARG A 94 4.87 -2.06 -35.08
CA ARG A 94 3.48 -1.89 -35.52
C ARG A 94 3.39 -1.03 -36.77
N ASP A 95 4.08 0.11 -36.78
CA ASP A 95 4.03 1.04 -37.90
C ASP A 95 4.68 0.45 -39.16
N ALA A 96 5.80 -0.26 -39.01
CA ALA A 96 6.43 -1.00 -40.09
C ALA A 96 5.51 -2.08 -40.67
N LEU A 97 4.87 -2.88 -39.82
CA LEU A 97 3.90 -3.90 -40.24
C LEU A 97 2.68 -3.27 -40.92
N SER A 98 2.20 -2.14 -40.42
CA SER A 98 1.08 -1.41 -41.05
C SER A 98 1.45 -0.94 -42.45
N LEU A 99 2.66 -0.43 -42.63
CA LEU A 99 3.16 -0.03 -43.95
C LEU A 99 3.32 -1.23 -44.88
N GLU A 100 3.81 -2.36 -44.37
CA GLU A 100 3.94 -3.60 -45.13
C GLU A 100 2.57 -4.12 -45.58
N VAL A 101 1.59 -4.18 -44.68
CA VAL A 101 0.21 -4.57 -45.00
C VAL A 101 -0.41 -3.62 -46.02
N GLN A 102 -0.20 -2.30 -45.90
CA GLN A 102 -0.67 -1.35 -46.90
C GLN A 102 0.01 -1.55 -48.26
N SER A 103 1.30 -1.88 -48.28
CA SER A 103 2.04 -2.17 -49.51
C SER A 103 1.51 -3.44 -50.19
N LEU A 104 1.23 -4.49 -49.40
CA LEU A 104 0.69 -5.77 -49.86
C LEU A 104 -0.78 -5.65 -50.28
N GLY A 105 -1.57 -4.88 -49.54
CA GLY A 105 -2.98 -4.62 -49.79
C GLY A 105 -3.26 -3.57 -50.87
N SER A 106 -2.22 -3.00 -51.48
CA SER A 106 -2.41 -2.05 -52.58
C SER A 106 -3.11 -2.75 -53.75
N ALA A 107 -4.16 -2.12 -54.29
CA ALA A 107 -5.02 -2.72 -55.32
C ALA A 107 -4.22 -3.23 -56.53
N ASN A 108 -3.13 -2.53 -56.89
CA ASN A 108 -2.23 -2.91 -57.98
C ASN A 108 -1.49 -4.23 -57.70
N ARG A 109 -1.05 -4.44 -56.45
CA ARG A 109 -0.33 -5.66 -56.05
C ARG A 109 -1.27 -6.84 -55.90
N ILE A 110 -2.48 -6.60 -55.40
CA ILE A 110 -3.56 -7.60 -55.37
C ILE A 110 -3.94 -8.02 -56.79
N SER A 111 -4.09 -7.09 -57.74
CA SER A 111 -4.38 -7.45 -59.13
C SER A 111 -3.24 -8.21 -59.79
N ALA A 112 -1.98 -7.83 -59.56
CA ALA A 112 -0.82 -8.54 -60.10
C ALA A 112 -0.73 -9.98 -59.55
N TRP A 113 -0.93 -10.16 -58.24
CA TRP A 113 -0.99 -11.49 -57.63
C TRP A 113 -2.15 -12.33 -58.18
N ALA A 114 -3.33 -11.71 -58.37
CA ALA A 114 -4.49 -12.39 -58.93
C ALA A 114 -4.24 -12.85 -60.38
N GLU A 115 -3.59 -12.01 -61.20
CA GLU A 115 -3.17 -12.34 -62.56
C GLU A 115 -2.14 -13.49 -62.59
N GLU A 116 -1.12 -13.46 -61.71
CA GLU A 116 -0.14 -14.56 -61.57
C GLU A 116 -0.78 -15.88 -61.12
N ALA A 117 -1.80 -15.81 -60.25
CA ALA A 117 -2.58 -16.96 -59.80
C ALA A 117 -3.58 -17.48 -60.85
N GLY A 118 -3.63 -16.87 -62.04
CA GLY A 118 -4.55 -17.26 -63.12
C GLY A 118 -6.01 -16.85 -62.89
N MET A 119 -6.26 -15.91 -61.97
CA MET A 119 -7.60 -15.35 -61.76
C MET A 119 -7.91 -14.29 -62.82
N LEU A 120 -9.11 -14.36 -63.39
CA LEU A 120 -9.59 -13.40 -64.39
C LEU A 120 -10.05 -12.11 -63.71
N ARG A 121 -9.69 -10.96 -64.28
CA ARG A 121 -10.22 -9.66 -63.84
C ARG A 121 -11.73 -9.65 -64.04
N PHE A 122 -12.48 -9.12 -63.07
CA PHE A 122 -13.93 -8.97 -63.19
C PHE A 122 -14.36 -8.21 -64.46
N ALA A 123 -13.53 -7.27 -64.92
CA ALA A 123 -13.76 -6.52 -66.16
C ALA A 123 -13.62 -7.36 -67.44
N ASP A 124 -12.72 -8.37 -67.42
CA ASP A 124 -12.46 -9.26 -68.56
C ASP A 124 -13.25 -10.56 -68.48
N SER A 125 -13.89 -10.83 -67.34
CA SER A 125 -14.89 -11.88 -67.26
C SER A 125 -16.02 -11.53 -68.22
N LEU A 126 -16.21 -12.37 -69.24
CA LEU A 126 -17.41 -12.35 -70.07
C LEU A 126 -18.59 -12.29 -69.10
N LYS A 127 -19.36 -11.19 -69.14
CA LYS A 127 -20.66 -11.05 -68.45
C LYS A 127 -21.61 -12.12 -69.01
N ARG A 128 -21.35 -13.39 -68.70
CA ARG A 128 -22.39 -14.39 -68.61
C ARG A 128 -23.16 -13.95 -67.39
N SER A 129 -24.29 -13.29 -67.63
CA SER A 129 -25.44 -13.37 -66.76
C SER A 129 -25.66 -14.87 -66.46
N ALA A 130 -24.98 -15.36 -65.43
CA ALA A 130 -25.37 -16.60 -64.81
C ALA A 130 -26.75 -16.29 -64.24
N GLU A 131 -27.78 -16.82 -64.88
CA GLU A 131 -29.07 -16.96 -64.22
C GLU A 131 -28.78 -17.74 -62.94
N LEU A 132 -28.73 -17.03 -61.80
CA LEU A 132 -28.74 -17.64 -60.49
C LEU A 132 -30.13 -18.23 -60.28
N SER A 133 -30.43 -19.31 -60.99
CA SER A 133 -31.65 -20.09 -60.76
C SER A 133 -31.48 -20.83 -59.44
N GLY A 134 -32.06 -20.27 -58.38
CA GLY A 134 -32.57 -21.06 -57.26
C GLY A 134 -31.56 -21.65 -56.29
N VAL A 135 -30.44 -20.99 -56.01
CA VAL A 135 -29.75 -21.28 -54.74
C VAL A 135 -30.54 -20.58 -53.64
N GLU A 136 -31.28 -21.37 -52.87
CA GLU A 136 -32.02 -20.94 -51.69
C GLU A 136 -31.08 -20.14 -50.79
N ALA A 137 -31.47 -18.89 -50.49
CA ALA A 137 -30.66 -18.01 -49.67
C ALA A 137 -30.39 -18.71 -48.33
N PRO A 138 -29.13 -18.86 -47.89
CA PRO A 138 -28.85 -19.48 -46.61
C PRO A 138 -29.57 -18.68 -45.53
N THR A 139 -30.35 -19.39 -44.72
CA THR A 139 -31.12 -18.79 -43.63
C THR A 139 -30.18 -17.94 -42.78
N PRO A 140 -30.48 -16.66 -42.56
CA PRO A 140 -29.62 -15.80 -41.76
C PRO A 140 -29.42 -16.44 -40.39
N PRO A 141 -28.18 -16.52 -39.87
CA PRO A 141 -27.92 -17.07 -38.56
C PRO A 141 -28.74 -16.29 -37.54
N ALA A 142 -29.37 -17.03 -36.61
CA ALA A 142 -30.18 -16.43 -35.57
C ALA A 142 -29.40 -15.33 -34.83
N PRO A 143 -30.04 -14.19 -34.50
CA PRO A 143 -29.37 -13.13 -33.80
C PRO A 143 -28.78 -13.67 -32.48
N PRO A 144 -27.52 -13.32 -32.15
CA PRO A 144 -26.90 -13.81 -30.93
C PRO A 144 -27.73 -13.35 -29.71
N PRO A 145 -27.82 -14.19 -28.66
CA PRO A 145 -28.50 -13.81 -27.44
C PRO A 145 -27.86 -12.56 -26.84
N PRO A 146 -28.62 -11.70 -26.16
CA PRO A 146 -28.11 -10.46 -25.61
C PRO A 146 -26.92 -10.71 -24.69
N LEU A 147 -25.78 -10.08 -25.02
CA LEU A 147 -24.54 -10.18 -24.28
C LEU A 147 -24.75 -9.65 -22.86
N LYS A 148 -24.85 -10.55 -21.88
CA LYS A 148 -24.88 -10.18 -20.46
C LYS A 148 -23.47 -9.82 -20.00
N LEU A 149 -23.11 -8.55 -20.13
CA LEU A 149 -21.87 -8.00 -19.60
C LEU A 149 -21.93 -7.98 -18.07
N ARG A 150 -21.17 -8.86 -17.42
CA ARG A 150 -20.93 -8.81 -15.98
C ARG A 150 -19.67 -7.98 -15.73
N TRP A 151 -19.86 -6.70 -15.44
CA TRP A 151 -18.78 -5.83 -15.01
C TRP A 151 -18.39 -6.19 -13.58
N GLN A 152 -17.21 -6.79 -13.40
CA GLN A 152 -16.59 -6.95 -12.08
C GLN A 152 -15.43 -5.97 -11.97
N TRP A 153 -15.50 -5.08 -10.97
CA TRP A 153 -14.36 -4.31 -10.54
C TRP A 153 -13.55 -5.18 -9.59
N GLY A 154 -12.55 -5.86 -10.13
CA GLY A 154 -11.51 -6.53 -9.36
C GLY A 154 -10.19 -5.77 -9.50
N PRO A 155 -9.29 -5.84 -8.50
CA PRO A 155 -7.89 -5.41 -8.69
C PRO A 155 -7.29 -6.20 -9.86
N GLY A 156 -6.40 -5.56 -10.62
CA GLY A 156 -5.87 -6.03 -11.92
C GLY A 156 -5.40 -7.48 -11.98
N PRO A 157 -5.15 -8.01 -13.20
CA PRO A 157 -5.06 -9.44 -13.46
C PRO A 157 -4.05 -10.13 -12.54
N ALA A 158 -4.58 -10.99 -11.66
CA ALA A 158 -3.81 -12.05 -11.05
C ALA A 158 -3.32 -12.98 -12.16
N THR A 159 -2.05 -13.34 -12.04
CA THR A 159 -1.26 -14.28 -12.84
C THR A 159 -2.02 -15.58 -13.21
N PRO A 160 -1.76 -16.16 -14.40
CA PRO A 160 -2.33 -17.44 -14.80
C PRO A 160 -1.56 -18.60 -14.15
N GLU A 161 -1.79 -18.82 -12.86
CA GLU A 161 -1.48 -20.09 -12.19
C GLU A 161 -2.72 -20.50 -11.41
N ASP A 162 -3.72 -21.07 -12.08
CA ASP A 162 -4.50 -22.20 -11.58
C ASP A 162 -5.45 -22.71 -12.68
N SER A 163 -4.87 -23.36 -13.69
CA SER A 163 -5.64 -24.16 -14.65
C SER A 163 -5.78 -25.57 -14.09
N SER A 164 -6.64 -25.76 -13.09
CA SER A 164 -7.08 -27.07 -12.62
C SER A 164 -8.42 -27.45 -13.28
N PRO A 165 -8.44 -28.33 -14.29
CA PRO A 165 -9.69 -28.86 -14.84
C PRO A 165 -10.10 -30.13 -14.07
N GLU A 166 -10.78 -29.97 -12.94
CA GLU A 166 -11.48 -31.08 -12.30
C GLU A 166 -12.85 -30.65 -11.81
N LYS A 167 -13.87 -30.99 -12.61
CA LYS A 167 -15.14 -31.65 -12.23
C LYS A 167 -16.24 -31.33 -13.23
N LEU A 168 -16.15 -32.00 -14.38
CA LEU A 168 -17.32 -32.65 -14.95
C LEU A 168 -17.47 -33.98 -14.20
N VAL A 169 -18.58 -34.20 -13.52
CA VAL A 169 -19.34 -35.46 -13.42
C VAL A 169 -20.56 -35.18 -12.52
N SER A 170 -21.71 -35.04 -13.17
CA SER A 170 -23.04 -35.23 -12.59
C SER A 170 -23.25 -36.68 -12.18
N PRO A 171 -24.21 -36.96 -11.30
CA PRO A 171 -25.54 -37.31 -11.81
C PRO A 171 -26.64 -36.30 -11.45
#